data_AF-A4JRY6-F1
#
_entry.id   AF-A4JRY6-F1
#
_cell.length_a   1.000
_cell.length_b   1.000
_cell.length_c   1.000
_cell.angle_alpha   90.00
_cell.angle_beta   90.00
_cell.angle_gamma   90.00
#
_symmetry.space_group_name_H-M   'P 1'
#
loop_
_entity.id
_entity.type
_entity.pdbx_description
1 polymer ?
#
loop_
_entity_poly.entity_id
_entity_poly.type
_entity_poly.pdbx_seq_one_letter_code
_entity_poly.pdbx_strand_id
1 'polypeptide(L)'
;MGTNNSSNVQEIEIRLKRAPDDLPENDPAFQKELRSFSSALYSAGIRYSQRGMAFDSAAAMGYPLAEFIIKELGPAAIGVIGTAVGAWISGRHGRKMRLKIGDIEVEARTMNEVDQLLQRARALQVGQEGDHDEA
;
A
#
# COMPACT_ATOMS: atom_id res chain seq x y z
N MET A 1 -33.54 -8.04 4.97
CA MET A 1 -32.88 -9.34 5.19
C MET A 1 -31.65 -9.37 4.30
N GLY A 2 -30.47 -9.20 4.89
CA GLY A 2 -29.20 -9.09 4.18
C GLY A 2 -28.12 -8.89 5.22
N THR A 3 -27.61 -10.01 5.75
CA THR A 3 -26.56 -10.07 6.76
C THR A 3 -25.24 -9.63 6.11
N ASN A 4 -24.84 -8.37 6.30
CA ASN A 4 -23.47 -7.94 6.06
C ASN A 4 -22.61 -8.42 7.23
N ASN A 5 -22.22 -9.69 7.18
CA ASN A 5 -21.11 -10.19 7.98
C ASN A 5 -19.81 -9.68 7.34
N SER A 6 -19.51 -8.41 7.56
CA SER A 6 -18.21 -7.83 7.20
C SER A 6 -17.21 -8.34 8.23
N SER A 7 -16.51 -9.42 7.93
CA SER A 7 -15.29 -9.77 8.64
C SER A 7 -14.43 -8.50 8.69
N ASN A 8 -14.20 -7.99 9.90
CA ASN A 8 -13.60 -6.69 10.15
C ASN A 8 -12.07 -6.76 9.94
N VAL A 9 -11.63 -7.31 8.81
CA VAL A 9 -10.21 -7.35 8.46
C VAL A 9 -9.79 -5.90 8.23
N GLN A 10 -8.98 -5.37 9.14
CA GLN A 10 -8.44 -4.02 8.98
C GLN A 10 -7.57 -4.00 7.72
N GLU A 11 -8.07 -3.32 6.69
CA GLU A 11 -7.32 -3.07 5.46
C GLU A 11 -6.04 -2.32 5.78
N ILE A 12 -4.94 -2.68 5.11
CA ILE A 12 -3.70 -1.90 5.19
C ILE A 12 -3.69 -0.89 4.04
N GLU A 13 -3.25 0.32 4.35
CA GLU A 13 -2.99 1.36 3.37
C GLU A 13 -1.49 1.62 3.28
N ILE A 14 -0.93 1.43 2.09
CA ILE A 14 0.47 1.72 1.76
C ILE A 14 0.50 3.01 0.95
N ARG A 15 1.19 4.02 1.46
CA ARG A 15 1.48 5.26 0.73
C ARG A 15 2.96 5.34 0.42
N LEU A 16 3.31 5.43 -0.86
CA LEU A 16 4.68 5.69 -1.28
C LEU A 16 4.91 7.19 -1.25
N LYS A 17 5.78 7.64 -0.35
CA LYS A 17 6.09 9.06 -0.15
C LYS A 17 7.25 9.45 -1.06
N ARG A 18 6.97 10.47 -1.87
CA ARG A 18 7.93 11.14 -2.74
C ARG A 18 9.04 11.83 -1.95
N ALA A 19 10.22 11.89 -2.55
CA ALA A 19 11.28 12.79 -2.12
C ALA A 19 10.97 14.24 -2.60
N PRO A 20 11.57 15.28 -1.99
CA PRO A 20 11.34 16.66 -2.40
C PRO A 20 11.72 16.96 -3.86
N ASP A 21 12.68 16.22 -4.40
CA ASP A 21 13.20 16.31 -5.77
C ASP A 21 12.52 15.33 -6.73
N ASP A 22 11.49 14.61 -6.29
CA ASP A 22 10.67 13.80 -7.19
C ASP A 22 9.89 14.65 -8.20
N LEU A 23 9.70 14.07 -9.37
CA LEU A 23 8.82 14.64 -10.37
C LEU A 23 7.38 14.76 -9.80
N PRO A 24 6.57 15.67 -10.37
CA PRO A 24 5.15 15.74 -10.05
C PRO A 24 4.45 14.39 -10.24
N GLU A 25 3.38 14.13 -9.48
CA GLU A 25 2.70 12.83 -9.53
C GLU A 25 2.09 12.53 -10.88
N ASN A 26 1.65 13.53 -11.63
CA ASN A 26 1.12 13.37 -12.98
C ASN A 26 2.20 13.24 -14.06
N ASP A 27 3.48 13.32 -13.71
CA ASP A 27 4.57 13.19 -14.67
C ASP A 27 4.65 11.75 -15.22
N PRO A 28 4.79 11.54 -16.54
CA PRO A 28 4.85 10.21 -17.14
C PRO A 28 5.97 9.31 -16.59
N ALA A 29 7.13 9.86 -16.25
CA ALA A 29 8.24 9.09 -15.69
C ALA A 29 7.92 8.65 -14.25
N PHE A 30 7.33 9.54 -13.45
CA PHE A 30 6.84 9.19 -12.11
C PHE A 30 5.78 8.09 -12.18
N GLN A 31 4.80 8.24 -13.09
CA GLN A 31 3.74 7.27 -13.31
C GLN A 31 4.26 5.92 -13.80
N LYS A 32 5.36 5.89 -14.56
CA LYS A 32 6.04 4.65 -14.95
C LYS A 32 6.61 3.92 -13.74
N GLU A 33 7.27 4.63 -12.82
CA GLU A 33 7.79 4.04 -11.59
C GLU A 33 6.66 3.50 -10.70
N LEU A 34 5.58 4.26 -10.57
CA LEU A 34 4.39 3.84 -9.83
C LEU A 34 3.74 2.60 -10.44
N ARG A 35 3.71 2.51 -11.78
CA ARG A 35 3.23 1.34 -12.51
C ARG A 35 4.10 0.11 -12.28
N SER A 36 5.41 0.27 -12.12
CA SER A 36 6.30 -0.85 -11.78
C SER A 36 5.94 -1.45 -10.42
N PHE A 37 5.65 -0.59 -9.43
CA PHE A 37 5.18 -1.04 -8.11
C PHE A 37 3.86 -1.81 -8.22
N SER A 38 2.85 -1.21 -8.87
CA SER A 38 1.52 -1.83 -8.98
C SER A 38 1.54 -3.12 -9.82
N SER A 39 2.39 -3.18 -10.85
CA SER A 39 2.60 -4.38 -11.65
C SER A 39 3.24 -5.52 -10.85
N ALA A 40 4.13 -5.23 -9.90
CA ALA A 40 4.72 -6.23 -9.03
C ALA A 40 3.65 -6.89 -8.14
N LEU A 41 2.74 -6.09 -7.56
CA LEU A 41 1.61 -6.61 -6.78
C LEU A 41 0.68 -7.47 -7.64
N TYR A 42 0.28 -6.94 -8.80
CA TYR A 42 -0.62 -7.64 -9.72
C TYR A 42 -0.05 -8.98 -10.18
N SER A 43 1.23 -9.01 -10.57
CA SER A 43 1.91 -10.22 -11.07
C SER A 43 2.04 -11.30 -9.99
N ALA A 44 2.07 -10.91 -8.71
CA ALA A 44 2.07 -11.82 -7.58
C ALA A 44 0.67 -12.28 -7.16
N GLY A 45 -0.39 -11.86 -7.87
CA GLY A 45 -1.78 -12.17 -7.52
C GLY A 45 -2.30 -11.40 -6.30
N ILE A 46 -1.60 -10.36 -5.85
CA ILE A 46 -2.00 -9.55 -4.70
C ILE A 46 -3.10 -8.60 -5.15
N ARG A 47 -4.28 -8.75 -4.57
CA ARG A 47 -5.42 -7.85 -4.84
C ARG A 47 -5.22 -6.55 -4.08
N TYR A 48 -5.31 -5.44 -4.80
CA TYR A 48 -5.26 -4.10 -4.23
C TYR A 48 -6.28 -3.18 -4.89
N SER A 49 -6.69 -2.15 -4.17
CA SER A 49 -7.29 -0.95 -4.73
C SER A 49 -6.26 0.16 -4.75
N GLN A 50 -6.24 0.98 -5.78
CA GLN A 50 -5.34 2.13 -5.88
C GLN A 50 -6.17 3.40 -6.00
N ARG A 51 -5.88 4.41 -5.19
CA ARG A 51 -6.56 5.69 -5.29
C ARG A 51 -6.08 6.43 -6.53
N GLY A 52 -6.97 7.23 -7.12
CA GLY A 52 -6.67 8.08 -8.26
C GLY A 52 -7.17 9.49 -8.02
N MET A 53 -6.47 10.46 -8.59
CA MET A 53 -6.97 11.82 -8.72
C MET A 53 -7.87 11.88 -9.96
N ALA A 54 -9.09 12.34 -9.77
CA ALA A 54 -10.04 12.62 -10.85
C ALA A 54 -10.28 14.13 -10.93
N PHE A 55 -10.47 14.64 -12.14
CA PHE A 55 -10.82 16.02 -12.38
C PHE A 55 -12.24 16.10 -12.94
N ASP A 56 -13.02 17.07 -12.47
CA ASP A 56 -14.33 17.38 -13.02
C ASP A 56 -14.16 18.28 -14.26
N SER A 57 -13.53 17.72 -15.29
CA SER A 57 -13.28 18.39 -16.57
C SER A 57 -13.08 17.38 -17.69
N ALA A 58 -13.79 17.58 -18.81
CA ALA A 58 -13.65 16.74 -20.01
C ALA A 58 -12.25 16.86 -20.66
N ALA A 59 -11.50 17.92 -20.37
CA ALA A 59 -10.18 18.17 -20.93
C ALA A 59 -9.02 17.67 -20.05
N ALA A 60 -9.30 17.23 -18.81
CA ALA A 60 -8.27 16.79 -17.87
C ALA A 60 -8.38 15.28 -17.62
N MET A 61 -7.31 14.54 -17.92
CA MET A 61 -7.22 13.15 -17.49
C MET A 61 -6.74 13.06 -16.05
N GLY A 62 -7.43 12.23 -15.27
CA GLY A 62 -6.98 11.83 -13.94
C GLY A 62 -5.72 10.96 -13.98
N TYR A 63 -5.13 10.71 -12.82
CA TYR A 63 -3.95 9.87 -12.69
C TYR A 63 -3.96 9.06 -11.39
N PRO A 64 -3.36 7.86 -11.37
CA PRO A 64 -3.18 7.07 -10.15
C PRO A 64 -2.31 7.82 -9.13
N LEU A 65 -2.72 7.76 -7.87
CA LEU A 65 -1.93 8.20 -6.72
C LEU A 65 -1.09 7.05 -6.18
N ALA A 66 -0.06 7.39 -5.42
CA ALA A 66 0.83 6.42 -4.80
C ALA A 66 0.26 5.83 -3.49
N GLU A 67 -1.06 5.59 -3.47
CA GLU A 67 -1.83 5.12 -2.33
C GLU A 67 -2.54 3.82 -2.69
N PHE A 68 -2.16 2.74 -2.01
CA PHE A 68 -2.60 1.37 -2.25
C PHE A 68 -3.29 0.81 -1.02
N ILE A 69 -4.45 0.20 -1.22
CA ILE A 69 -5.26 -0.42 -0.17
C ILE A 69 -5.27 -1.92 -0.42
N ILE A 70 -4.82 -2.69 0.57
CA ILE A 70 -4.71 -4.14 0.50
C ILE A 70 -5.53 -4.73 1.65
N LYS A 71 -6.47 -5.62 1.32
CA LYS A 71 -7.37 -6.21 2.32
C LYS A 71 -6.68 -7.30 3.14
N GLU A 72 -5.95 -8.17 2.46
CA GLU A 72 -5.37 -9.38 3.04
C GLU A 72 -3.84 -9.36 2.89
N LEU A 73 -3.12 -9.35 4.01
CA LEU A 73 -1.66 -9.42 4.03
C LEU A 73 -1.19 -10.85 4.37
N GLY A 74 -1.25 -11.74 3.38
CA GLY A 74 -0.70 -13.09 3.49
C GLY A 74 0.84 -13.13 3.53
N PRO A 75 1.45 -14.24 3.97
CA PRO A 75 2.91 -14.41 4.00
C PRO A 75 3.60 -14.11 2.66
N ALA A 76 3.00 -14.57 1.56
CA ALA A 76 3.52 -14.32 0.21
C ALA A 76 3.43 -12.83 -0.17
N ALA A 77 2.39 -12.13 0.30
CA ALA A 77 2.23 -10.71 0.03
C ALA A 77 3.30 -9.86 0.71
N ILE A 78 3.71 -10.20 1.94
CA ILE A 78 4.78 -9.50 2.67
C ILE A 78 6.06 -9.43 1.85
N GLY A 79 6.53 -10.56 1.32
CA GLY A 79 7.81 -10.60 0.60
C GLY A 79 7.79 -9.76 -0.68
N VAL A 80 6.69 -9.81 -1.42
CA VAL A 80 6.51 -9.04 -2.67
C VAL A 80 6.38 -7.56 -2.38
N ILE A 81 5.54 -7.17 -1.42
CA ILE A 81 5.37 -5.78 -1.01
C ILE A 81 6.69 -5.23 -0.48
N GLY A 82 7.39 -5.98 0.37
CA GLY A 82 8.68 -5.59 0.93
C GLY A 82 9.72 -5.33 -0.16
N THR A 83 9.77 -6.18 -1.18
CA THR A 83 10.65 -6.01 -2.34
C THR A 83 10.27 -4.80 -3.18
N ALA A 84 8.98 -4.62 -3.50
CA ALA A 84 8.49 -3.51 -4.31
C ALA A 84 8.70 -2.16 -3.60
N VAL A 85 8.47 -2.10 -2.29
CA VAL A 85 8.74 -0.92 -1.46
C VAL A 85 10.25 -0.67 -1.33
N GLY A 86 11.04 -1.73 -1.15
CA GLY A 86 12.51 -1.63 -1.13
C GLY A 86 13.03 -0.98 -2.42
N ALA A 87 12.55 -1.44 -3.58
CA ALA A 87 12.89 -0.84 -4.87
C ALA A 87 12.45 0.64 -4.96
N TRP A 88 11.27 0.99 -4.44
CA TRP A 88 10.81 2.37 -4.38
C TRP A 88 11.74 3.28 -3.56
N ILE A 89 12.09 2.84 -2.35
CA ILE A 89 12.96 3.58 -1.42
C ILE A 89 14.38 3.71 -1.98
N SER A 90 14.92 2.63 -2.56
CA SER A 90 16.26 2.65 -3.15
C SER A 90 16.34 3.43 -4.47
N GLY A 91 15.21 3.65 -5.15
CA GLY A 91 15.18 4.36 -6.44
C GLY A 91 15.52 5.85 -6.35
N ARG A 92 15.29 6.50 -5.19
CA ARG A 92 15.68 7.90 -4.97
C ARG A 92 15.87 8.21 -3.49
N HIS A 93 16.94 8.95 -3.16
CA HIS A 93 17.20 9.39 -1.80
C HIS A 93 16.06 10.29 -1.28
N GLY A 94 15.57 9.99 -0.08
CA GLY A 94 14.48 10.73 0.56
C GLY A 94 13.08 10.14 0.35
N ARG A 95 12.92 9.15 -0.55
CA ARG A 95 11.68 8.38 -0.67
C ARG A 95 11.45 7.51 0.57
N LYS A 96 10.18 7.32 0.90
CA LYS A 96 9.74 6.56 2.08
C LYS A 96 8.48 5.77 1.78
N MET A 97 8.13 4.86 2.66
CA MET A 97 6.81 4.25 2.74
C MET A 97 6.11 4.73 4.01
N ARG A 98 4.81 4.99 3.92
CA ARG A 98 3.92 5.11 5.08
C ARG A 98 2.92 3.96 5.05
N LEU A 99 2.81 3.26 6.16
CA LEU A 99 1.86 2.17 6.36
C LEU A 99 0.82 2.62 7.37
N LYS A 100 -0.46 2.44 7.04
CA LYS A 100 -1.58 2.69 7.94
C LYS A 100 -2.43 1.42 8.10
N ILE A 101 -2.83 1.14 9.33
CA ILE A 101 -3.70 0.01 9.71
C ILE A 101 -4.62 0.51 10.82
N GLY A 102 -5.91 0.66 10.52
CA GLY A 102 -6.84 1.33 11.43
C GLY A 102 -6.34 2.73 11.80
N ASP A 103 -6.10 2.97 13.08
CA ASP A 103 -5.59 4.24 13.61
C ASP A 103 -4.05 4.30 13.73
N ILE A 104 -3.37 3.18 13.49
CA ILE A 104 -1.90 3.11 13.56
C ILE A 104 -1.33 3.57 12.22
N GLU A 105 -0.41 4.53 12.25
CA GLU A 105 0.29 5.02 11.07
C GLU A 105 1.80 5.16 11.33
N VAL A 106 2.62 4.49 10.52
CA VAL A 106 4.08 4.42 10.71
C VAL A 106 4.82 4.61 9.39
N GLU A 107 6.00 5.22 9.43
CA GLU A 107 6.87 5.40 8.26
C GLU A 107 8.08 4.45 8.28
N ALA A 108 8.50 4.02 7.09
CA ALA A 108 9.76 3.32 6.86
C ALA A 108 10.59 4.01 5.78
N ARG A 109 11.89 4.08 6.01
CA ARG A 109 12.92 4.69 5.16
C ARG A 109 14.00 3.70 4.76
N THR A 110 14.00 2.50 5.33
CA THR A 110 14.95 1.43 5.01
C THR A 110 14.23 0.11 4.78
N MET A 111 14.87 -0.80 4.04
CA MET A 111 14.30 -2.12 3.77
C MET A 111 14.04 -2.92 5.05
N ASN A 112 14.91 -2.78 6.07
CA ASN A 112 14.72 -3.44 7.36
C ASN A 112 13.49 -2.91 8.12
N GLU A 113 13.27 -1.59 8.09
CA GLU A 113 12.06 -1.00 8.68
C GLU A 113 10.79 -1.46 7.93
N VAL A 114 10.83 -1.55 6.60
CA VAL A 114 9.71 -2.05 5.79
C VAL A 114 9.32 -3.47 6.21
N ASP A 115 10.28 -4.38 6.28
CA ASP A 115 10.03 -5.77 6.66
C ASP A 115 9.42 -5.88 8.07
N GLN A 116 9.99 -5.15 9.04
CA GLN A 116 9.45 -5.10 10.40
C GLN A 116 8.03 -4.55 10.45
N LEU A 117 7.72 -3.50 9.68
CA LEU A 117 6.37 -2.94 9.62
C LEU A 117 5.36 -3.92 9.01
N LEU A 118 5.71 -4.59 7.91
CA LEU A 118 4.82 -5.56 7.26
C LEU A 118 4.58 -6.81 8.12
N GLN A 119 5.60 -7.27 8.86
CA GLN A 119 5.43 -8.37 9.81
C GLN A 119 4.49 -7.99 10.96
N ARG A 120 4.68 -6.80 11.55
CA ARG A 120 3.78 -6.28 12.59
C ARG A 120 2.36 -6.10 12.07
N ALA A 121 2.22 -5.60 10.84
CA ALA A 121 0.93 -5.44 10.18
C ALA A 121 0.16 -6.75 10.08
N ARG A 122 0.82 -7.82 9.63
CA ARG A 122 0.22 -9.14 9.55
C ARG A 122 -0.14 -9.70 10.91
N ALA A 123 0.72 -9.50 11.92
CA ALA A 123 0.41 -9.94 13.28
C ALA A 123 -0.84 -9.23 13.83
N LEU A 124 -1.03 -7.95 13.53
CA LEU A 124 -2.24 -7.21 13.89
C LEU A 124 -3.49 -7.70 13.14
N GLN A 125 -3.38 -8.07 11.86
CA GLN A 125 -4.50 -8.65 11.11
C GLN A 125 -4.91 -10.03 11.67
N VAL A 126 -3.95 -10.91 11.93
CA VAL A 126 -4.21 -12.27 12.45
C VAL A 126 -4.70 -12.24 13.90
N GLY A 127 -4.11 -11.38 14.75
CA GLY A 127 -4.48 -11.29 16.16
C GLY A 127 -5.91 -10.80 16.40
N GLN A 128 -6.53 -10.13 15.42
CA GLN A 128 -7.92 -9.68 15.52
C GLN A 128 -8.94 -10.67 14.94
N GLU A 129 -8.53 -11.62 14.11
CA GLU A 129 -9.40 -12.73 13.69
C GLU A 129 -9.74 -13.68 14.85
N GLY A 130 -8.93 -13.69 15.93
CA GLY A 130 -9.11 -14.56 17.10
C GLY A 130 -9.94 -13.99 18.25
N ASP A 131 -10.40 -12.74 18.17
CA ASP A 131 -11.10 -12.04 19.28
C ASP A 131 -12.63 -12.00 19.09
N HIS A 132 -13.16 -12.78 18.13
CA HIS A 132 -14.56 -12.74 17.69
C HIS A 132 -15.32 -14.08 17.84
N ASP A 133 -14.77 -15.03 18.59
CA ASP A 133 -15.35 -16.35 18.89
C ASP A 133 -15.60 -16.56 20.40
N GLU A 134 -16.24 -15.59 21.08
CA GLU A 134 -16.92 -15.88 22.36
C GLU A 134 -18.01 -14.82 22.67
N ALA A 135 -19.26 -15.10 22.27
CA ALA A 135 -20.49 -14.55 22.86
C ALA A 135 -21.72 -15.38 22.47
#